data_AF-A0AA39Z2G5-F1
#
_entry.id   AF-A0AA39Z2G5-F1
#
_cell.length_a   1.000
_cell.length_b   1.000
_cell.length_c   1.000
_cell.angle_alpha   90.00
_cell.angle_beta   90.00
_cell.angle_gamma   90.00
#
_symmetry.space_group_name_H-M   'P 1'
#
loop_
_entity.id
_entity.type
_entity.pdbx_description
1 polymer ?
#
loop_
_entity_poly.entity_id
_entity_poly.type
_entity_poly.pdbx_seq_one_letter_code
_entity_poly.pdbx_strand_id
1 'polypeptide(L)'
;MAPHHGDQLTLHPSEDSGFGAIHVEDIAAPATKTQKYQPSKGEQPPPKADNEYGIDHKIAIETRSDSDIIVEQSVRPTLLWSRIRRIHKEAFSEFLGTFVLILFGDGVVAQVVLSGGEKGDYQSISWGWGLGVMLGVYCSGYSGAHINPAVTFANCVFRKFPWKKFPIYTVAQVLGAMCASAVVYGNYISAIDNYEGYGVRTVPGYSNTSSAGIFCTYPAEFMTRTGMFFSEFIASAILMLVIFALKDDDNIGAGPLTPLALFFLIFGIGACFGWETGYAINLARDFGPRLMSYMLGYGPNVWRAGNYYFWIPMVAPFFGTTFGGFLYDLLLNDGDSPVNTPWIGLKRLVPGAPGRSPRGSVSPV
;
A
#
# COMPACT_ATOMS: atom_id res chain seq x y z
N MET A 1 62.54 29.31 -3.13
CA MET A 1 63.49 28.23 -3.45
C MET A 1 62.80 26.90 -3.18
N ALA A 2 62.38 26.21 -4.23
CA ALA A 2 62.16 24.75 -4.24
C ALA A 2 63.51 24.08 -4.62
N PRO A 3 63.65 22.77 -4.97
CA PRO A 3 62.70 21.63 -4.94
C PRO A 3 63.34 20.23 -4.63
N HIS A 4 62.55 19.15 -4.82
CA HIS A 4 62.90 17.73 -5.11
C HIS A 4 63.37 16.83 -3.95
N HIS A 5 62.90 15.59 -3.78
CA HIS A 5 62.67 14.51 -4.75
C HIS A 5 61.38 13.72 -4.49
N GLY A 6 60.76 13.23 -5.57
CA GLY A 6 59.71 12.21 -5.51
C GLY A 6 60.27 10.81 -5.70
N ASP A 7 59.41 9.80 -5.55
CA ASP A 7 59.37 8.64 -6.42
C ASP A 7 57.97 8.02 -6.39
N GLN A 8 57.40 7.89 -7.58
CA GLN A 8 56.28 7.00 -7.89
C GLN A 8 56.83 5.58 -8.04
N LEU A 9 56.14 4.57 -7.51
CA LEU A 9 56.25 3.22 -8.04
C LEU A 9 54.91 2.49 -7.96
N THR A 10 54.48 2.09 -9.15
CA THR A 10 53.27 1.38 -9.53
C THR A 10 53.30 -0.12 -9.17
N LEU A 11 52.12 -0.61 -8.78
CA LEU A 11 51.55 -1.96 -8.77
C LEU A 11 52.36 -3.13 -9.37
N HIS A 12 52.44 -4.24 -8.63
CA HIS A 12 52.02 -5.58 -9.11
C HIS A 12 51.60 -6.48 -7.91
N PRO A 13 50.57 -7.34 -8.06
CA PRO A 13 50.03 -8.17 -6.99
C PRO A 13 50.73 -9.54 -6.91
N SER A 14 50.84 -10.09 -5.70
CA SER A 14 51.36 -11.43 -5.44
C SER A 14 50.25 -12.49 -5.55
N GLU A 15 50.36 -13.37 -6.54
CA GLU A 15 49.68 -14.67 -6.61
C GLU A 15 50.39 -15.67 -5.67
N ASP A 16 49.61 -16.40 -4.86
CA ASP A 16 49.36 -17.84 -5.06
C ASP A 16 48.86 -18.52 -3.77
N SER A 17 47.64 -19.06 -3.83
CA SER A 17 47.41 -20.51 -3.66
C SER A 17 45.92 -20.88 -3.71
N GLY A 18 45.53 -21.50 -4.84
CA GLY A 18 44.77 -22.75 -4.80
C GLY A 18 43.25 -22.69 -4.95
N PHE A 19 42.75 -22.54 -6.19
CA PHE A 19 41.53 -23.24 -6.65
C PHE A 19 41.68 -23.57 -8.14
N GLY A 20 41.69 -24.87 -8.46
CA GLY A 20 41.85 -25.39 -9.82
C GLY A 20 40.59 -25.24 -10.67
N ALA A 21 40.80 -24.87 -11.93
CA ALA A 21 39.79 -24.74 -12.96
C ALA A 21 39.28 -26.12 -13.46
N ILE A 22 37.97 -26.21 -13.76
CA ILE A 22 37.38 -27.28 -14.55
C ILE A 22 36.67 -26.66 -15.75
N HIS A 23 37.00 -27.18 -16.93
CA HIS A 23 36.47 -26.82 -18.24
C HIS A 23 34.96 -27.08 -18.38
N VAL A 24 34.28 -26.18 -19.09
CA VAL A 24 32.90 -26.31 -19.55
C VAL A 24 32.92 -26.89 -20.96
N GLU A 25 32.31 -28.06 -21.15
CA GLU A 25 31.90 -28.57 -22.46
C GLU A 25 30.41 -28.91 -22.46
N ASP A 26 29.82 -28.72 -23.64
CA ASP A 26 28.42 -28.65 -24.00
C ASP A 26 27.59 -29.91 -23.72
N ILE A 27 26.38 -29.73 -23.17
CA ILE A 27 25.27 -30.68 -23.35
C ILE A 27 23.97 -29.91 -23.63
N ALA A 28 23.53 -29.98 -24.88
CA ALA A 28 22.25 -29.48 -25.38
C ALA A 28 21.07 -30.35 -24.91
N ALA A 29 19.95 -29.70 -24.58
CA ALA A 29 18.69 -30.33 -24.21
C ALA A 29 17.92 -30.86 -25.44
N PRO A 30 17.38 -32.09 -25.42
CA PRO A 30 16.50 -32.55 -26.48
C PRO A 30 15.03 -32.21 -26.21
N ALA A 31 14.40 -31.64 -27.24
CA ALA A 31 12.98 -31.33 -27.35
C ALA A 31 12.11 -32.61 -27.34
N THR A 32 11.03 -32.61 -26.54
CA THR A 32 10.01 -33.67 -26.59
C THR A 32 8.74 -33.13 -27.25
N LYS A 33 8.41 -33.68 -28.42
CA LYS A 33 7.21 -33.37 -29.21
C LYS A 33 5.95 -33.80 -28.46
N THR A 34 4.97 -32.92 -28.36
CA THR A 34 3.61 -33.22 -27.88
C THR A 34 2.87 -34.02 -28.96
N GLN A 35 2.75 -35.33 -28.79
CA GLN A 35 1.82 -36.15 -29.58
C GLN A 35 0.44 -36.15 -28.91
N LYS A 36 -0.58 -35.74 -29.68
CA LYS A 36 -1.99 -35.78 -29.27
C LYS A 36 -2.43 -37.24 -29.06
N TYR A 37 -2.89 -37.58 -27.86
CA TYR A 37 -3.53 -38.86 -27.58
C TYR A 37 -5.05 -38.74 -27.84
N GLN A 38 -5.56 -39.55 -28.77
CA GLN A 38 -7.00 -39.84 -28.91
C GLN A 38 -7.26 -41.22 -28.27
N PRO A 39 -8.25 -41.37 -27.38
CA PRO A 39 -8.52 -42.66 -26.78
C PRO A 39 -9.25 -43.58 -27.78
N SER A 40 -8.69 -44.77 -28.03
CA SER A 40 -9.41 -45.90 -28.61
C SER A 40 -10.28 -46.57 -27.54
N LYS A 41 -11.45 -47.03 -27.96
CA LYS A 41 -12.47 -47.66 -27.11
C LYS A 41 -11.94 -48.88 -26.35
N GLY A 42 -12.15 -48.87 -25.03
CA GLY A 42 -12.27 -50.06 -24.19
C GLY A 42 -10.96 -50.62 -23.64
N GLU A 43 -10.51 -50.12 -22.50
CA GLU A 43 -9.72 -50.89 -21.53
C GLU A 43 -9.61 -50.12 -20.20
N GLN A 44 -9.95 -50.77 -19.08
CA GLN A 44 -9.81 -50.25 -17.71
C GLN A 44 -8.43 -50.64 -17.15
N PRO A 45 -7.68 -49.72 -16.49
CA PRO A 45 -6.49 -50.11 -15.73
C PRO A 45 -6.79 -50.41 -14.23
N PRO A 46 -5.84 -51.09 -13.55
CA PRO A 46 -6.08 -52.03 -12.44
C PRO A 46 -6.03 -51.38 -11.03
N PRO A 47 -6.41 -52.11 -9.96
CA PRO A 47 -6.50 -51.53 -8.61
C PRO A 47 -5.11 -51.29 -8.02
N LYS A 48 -4.93 -50.20 -7.27
CA LYS A 48 -3.69 -49.91 -6.53
C LYS A 48 -3.88 -49.98 -5.03
N ALA A 49 -2.99 -50.78 -4.46
CA ALA A 49 -2.70 -51.18 -3.09
C ALA A 49 -2.91 -50.14 -1.98
N ASP A 50 -3.36 -50.69 -0.85
CA ASP A 50 -3.52 -50.08 0.45
C ASP A 50 -2.17 -49.64 1.03
N ASN A 51 -2.10 -48.41 1.54
CA ASN A 51 -1.10 -48.01 2.52
C ASN A 51 -1.83 -47.30 3.67
N GLU A 52 -1.97 -48.07 4.72
CA GLU A 52 -2.58 -47.78 6.01
C GLU A 52 -1.67 -46.88 6.85
N TYR A 53 -2.12 -45.65 7.15
CA TYR A 53 -1.81 -44.89 8.38
C TYR A 53 -2.86 -43.75 8.49
N GLY A 54 -4.06 -44.10 8.92
CA GLY A 54 -5.13 -43.14 9.24
C GLY A 54 -5.47 -43.21 10.72
N ILE A 55 -5.15 -42.16 11.47
CA ILE A 55 -5.70 -41.93 12.82
C ILE A 55 -7.12 -41.36 12.65
N ASP A 56 -8.08 -42.09 13.19
CA ASP A 56 -9.53 -41.92 13.08
C ASP A 56 -10.01 -40.72 13.94
N HIS A 57 -10.47 -39.64 13.30
CA HIS A 57 -11.25 -38.57 13.96
C HIS A 57 -12.68 -38.60 13.44
N LYS A 58 -13.49 -39.52 13.97
CA LYS A 58 -14.95 -39.47 13.85
C LYS A 58 -15.49 -38.43 14.84
N ILE A 59 -15.72 -37.21 14.35
CA ILE A 59 -16.63 -36.26 14.99
C ILE A 59 -18.04 -36.61 14.49
N ALA A 60 -18.92 -37.03 15.39
CA ALA A 60 -20.33 -37.20 15.10
C ALA A 60 -20.93 -35.82 14.76
N ILE A 61 -21.37 -35.64 13.51
CA ILE A 61 -22.17 -34.49 13.10
C ILE A 61 -23.63 -34.84 13.39
N GLU A 62 -24.14 -34.40 14.55
CA GLU A 62 -25.58 -34.30 14.75
C GLU A 62 -26.13 -33.25 13.77
N THR A 63 -26.99 -33.70 12.86
CA THR A 63 -27.66 -32.86 11.86
C THR A 63 -28.73 -32.03 12.57
N ARG A 64 -28.39 -30.77 12.88
CA ARG A 64 -29.31 -29.78 13.44
C ARG A 64 -30.39 -29.46 12.40
N SER A 65 -31.66 -29.53 12.78
CA SER A 65 -32.79 -29.37 11.85
C SER A 65 -32.90 -27.93 11.33
N ASP A 66 -33.30 -27.75 10.07
CA ASP A 66 -33.47 -26.42 9.43
C ASP A 66 -34.46 -25.52 10.19
N SER A 67 -35.42 -26.11 10.92
CA SER A 67 -36.32 -25.40 11.82
C SER A 67 -35.60 -24.68 12.96
N ASP A 68 -34.54 -25.25 13.51
CA ASP A 68 -33.80 -24.63 14.61
C ASP A 68 -32.94 -23.46 14.13
N ILE A 69 -32.45 -23.52 12.89
CA ILE A 69 -31.66 -22.47 12.25
C ILE A 69 -32.55 -21.24 11.95
N ILE A 70 -33.79 -21.46 11.50
CA ILE A 70 -34.74 -20.38 11.18
C ILE A 70 -35.24 -19.69 12.46
N VAL A 71 -35.43 -20.43 13.56
CA VAL A 71 -35.92 -19.85 14.82
C VAL A 71 -34.83 -19.02 15.52
N GLU A 72 -33.57 -19.45 15.52
CA GLU A 72 -32.48 -18.72 16.20
C GLU A 72 -32.14 -17.39 15.50
N GLN A 73 -32.40 -17.27 14.20
CA GLN A 73 -32.13 -16.08 13.40
C GLN A 73 -33.20 -14.98 13.57
N SER A 74 -34.39 -15.33 14.07
CA SER A 74 -35.56 -14.43 14.11
C SER A 74 -35.77 -13.67 15.44
N VAL A 75 -35.05 -14.02 16.51
CA VAL A 75 -35.26 -13.44 17.86
C VAL A 75 -33.96 -12.92 18.49
N ARG A 76 -33.17 -12.14 17.75
CA ARG A 76 -32.27 -11.18 18.40
C ARG A 76 -32.80 -9.78 18.16
N PRO A 77 -33.30 -9.06 19.18
CA PRO A 77 -33.48 -7.62 19.04
C PRO A 77 -32.13 -7.09 18.60
N THR A 78 -32.04 -6.64 17.35
CA THR A 78 -30.76 -6.19 16.79
C THR A 78 -30.35 -4.98 17.60
N LEU A 79 -29.42 -5.18 18.54
CA LEU A 79 -28.87 -4.15 19.41
C LEU A 79 -28.55 -2.93 18.54
N LEU A 80 -28.87 -1.73 19.03
CA LEU A 80 -28.66 -0.48 18.28
C LEU A 80 -27.23 -0.41 17.71
N TRP A 81 -26.24 -0.82 18.51
CA TRP A 81 -24.85 -0.91 18.09
C TRP A 81 -24.62 -1.88 16.93
N SER A 82 -25.25 -3.05 16.93
CA SER A 82 -25.16 -4.00 15.81
C SER A 82 -25.71 -3.42 14.51
N ARG A 83 -26.76 -2.59 14.57
CA ARG A 83 -27.31 -1.89 13.40
C ARG A 83 -26.34 -0.81 12.91
N ILE A 84 -25.86 0.06 13.79
CA ILE A 84 -24.90 1.12 13.46
C ILE A 84 -23.65 0.53 12.82
N ARG A 85 -23.05 -0.50 13.45
CA ARG A 85 -21.86 -1.20 12.96
C ARG A 85 -22.08 -1.79 11.57
N ARG A 86 -23.26 -2.36 11.30
CA ARG A 86 -23.57 -2.94 9.99
C ARG A 86 -23.70 -1.87 8.91
N ILE A 87 -24.35 -0.74 9.22
CA ILE A 87 -24.56 0.36 8.26
C ILE A 87 -23.23 1.04 7.91
N HIS A 88 -22.38 1.28 8.91
CA HIS A 88 -21.12 2.02 8.74
C HIS A 88 -19.90 1.10 8.66
N LYS A 89 -20.09 -0.18 8.36
CA LYS A 89 -19.03 -1.19 8.45
C LYS A 89 -17.84 -0.86 7.54
N GLU A 90 -18.09 -0.36 6.34
CA GLU A 90 -17.04 0.08 5.41
C GLU A 90 -16.24 1.26 5.98
N ALA A 91 -16.93 2.28 6.52
CA ALA A 91 -16.27 3.43 7.13
C ALA A 91 -15.43 3.02 8.34
N PHE A 92 -15.94 2.14 9.22
CA PHE A 92 -15.15 1.61 10.33
C PHE A 92 -13.95 0.76 9.85
N SER A 93 -14.10 0.04 8.74
CA SER A 93 -13.02 -0.74 8.15
C SER A 93 -11.91 0.17 7.62
N GLU A 94 -12.24 1.25 6.92
CA GLU A 94 -11.28 2.26 6.44
C GLU A 94 -10.61 3.03 7.58
N PHE A 95 -11.37 3.38 8.62
CA PHE A 95 -10.84 3.99 9.84
C PHE A 95 -9.79 3.09 10.48
N LEU A 96 -10.12 1.82 10.73
CA LEU A 96 -9.22 0.87 11.39
C LEU A 96 -7.99 0.54 10.54
N GLY A 97 -8.16 0.37 9.22
CA GLY A 97 -7.03 0.14 8.33
C GLY A 97 -6.06 1.31 8.30
N THR A 98 -6.58 2.55 8.20
CA THR A 98 -5.74 3.76 8.20
C THR A 98 -5.13 4.00 9.59
N PHE A 99 -5.85 3.69 10.66
CA PHE A 99 -5.34 3.76 12.03
C PHE A 99 -4.12 2.83 12.21
N VAL A 100 -4.21 1.57 11.78
CA VAL A 100 -3.08 0.62 11.85
C VAL A 100 -1.92 1.06 10.95
N LEU A 101 -2.21 1.52 9.73
CA LEU A 101 -1.19 2.09 8.84
C LEU A 101 -0.35 3.16 9.54
N ILE A 102 -1.01 4.13 10.17
CA ILE A 102 -0.34 5.28 10.80
C ILE A 102 0.32 4.92 12.13
N LEU A 103 -0.24 3.99 12.91
CA LEU A 103 0.42 3.50 14.12
C LEU A 103 1.82 2.93 13.83
N PHE A 104 1.94 2.11 12.78
CA PHE A 104 3.21 1.52 12.39
C PHE A 104 4.11 2.54 11.69
N GLY A 105 3.56 3.34 10.78
CA GLY A 105 4.29 4.37 10.04
C GLY A 105 4.89 5.45 10.94
N ASP A 106 4.07 6.14 11.73
CA ASP A 106 4.55 7.19 12.65
C ASP A 106 5.37 6.56 13.79
N GLY A 107 5.00 5.36 14.26
CA GLY A 107 5.72 4.66 15.33
C GLY A 107 7.17 4.34 14.96
N VAL A 108 7.43 3.88 13.73
CA VAL A 108 8.80 3.60 13.30
C VAL A 108 9.61 4.88 13.12
N VAL A 109 8.99 5.97 12.64
CA VAL A 109 9.68 7.27 12.53
C VAL A 109 10.00 7.82 13.93
N ALA A 110 9.05 7.74 14.87
CA ALA A 110 9.27 8.14 16.26
C ALA A 110 10.44 7.38 16.89
N GLN A 111 10.50 6.05 16.69
CA GLN A 111 11.58 5.23 17.22
C GLN A 111 12.94 5.64 16.65
N VAL A 112 13.05 5.87 15.34
CA VAL A 112 14.32 6.27 14.71
C VAL A 112 14.75 7.67 15.13
N VAL A 113 13.85 8.65 15.03
CA VAL A 113 14.15 10.06 15.32
C VAL A 113 14.50 10.25 16.80
N LEU A 114 13.66 9.77 17.69
CA LEU A 114 13.79 10.05 19.13
C LEU A 114 14.90 9.22 19.80
N SER A 115 15.37 8.14 19.16
CA SER A 115 16.56 7.40 19.59
C SER A 115 17.87 7.92 18.97
N GLY A 116 17.82 9.01 18.18
CA GLY A 116 19.02 9.52 17.50
C GLY A 116 19.60 8.53 16.48
N GLY A 117 18.79 7.63 15.92
CA GLY A 117 19.22 6.58 15.00
C GLY A 117 19.77 5.31 15.66
N GLU A 118 19.77 5.19 16.99
CA GLU A 118 20.27 3.99 17.67
C GLU A 118 19.32 2.78 17.56
N LYS A 119 18.02 3.02 17.36
CA LYS A 119 16.98 1.99 17.26
C LYS A 119 16.36 1.89 15.87
N GLY A 120 17.15 2.22 14.85
CA GLY A 120 16.81 2.03 13.44
C GLY A 120 17.32 3.17 12.57
N ASP A 121 17.12 2.99 11.27
CA ASP A 121 17.54 3.93 10.22
C ASP A 121 16.43 4.12 9.19
N TYR A 122 16.75 4.75 8.06
CA TYR A 122 15.81 4.98 6.96
C TYR A 122 15.25 3.67 6.37
N GLN A 123 16.02 2.58 6.36
CA GLN A 123 15.53 1.29 5.89
C GLN A 123 14.48 0.73 6.87
N SER A 124 14.72 0.84 8.17
CA SER A 124 13.73 0.44 9.17
C SER A 124 12.43 1.22 9.03
N ILE A 125 12.49 2.52 8.71
CA ILE A 125 11.30 3.34 8.40
C ILE A 125 10.54 2.77 7.21
N SER A 126 11.24 2.46 6.11
CA SER A 126 10.63 1.89 4.90
C SER A 126 9.96 0.54 5.18
N TRP A 127 10.57 -0.32 6.02
CA TRP A 127 9.96 -1.57 6.49
C TRP A 127 8.70 -1.32 7.32
N GLY A 128 8.75 -0.39 8.27
CA GLY A 128 7.61 -0.07 9.13
C GLY A 128 6.40 0.46 8.36
N TRP A 129 6.61 1.33 7.37
CA TRP A 129 5.54 1.81 6.48
C TRP A 129 4.94 0.69 5.62
N GLY A 130 5.78 -0.18 5.05
CA GLY A 130 5.31 -1.36 4.31
C GLY A 130 4.45 -2.28 5.20
N LEU A 131 4.91 -2.58 6.42
CA LEU A 131 4.19 -3.42 7.38
C LEU A 131 2.87 -2.77 7.78
N GLY A 132 2.87 -1.46 8.02
CA GLY A 132 1.67 -0.68 8.32
C GLY A 132 0.62 -0.80 7.22
N VAL A 133 1.01 -0.70 5.94
CA VAL A 133 0.06 -0.88 4.83
C VAL A 133 -0.48 -2.30 4.78
N MET A 134 0.38 -3.32 4.88
CA MET A 134 -0.08 -4.72 4.83
C MET A 134 -1.06 -5.05 5.95
N LEU A 135 -0.73 -4.70 7.19
CA LEU A 135 -1.61 -4.94 8.34
C LEU A 135 -2.87 -4.07 8.27
N GLY A 136 -2.75 -2.83 7.80
CA GLY A 136 -3.89 -1.95 7.53
C GLY A 136 -4.85 -2.56 6.52
N VAL A 137 -4.34 -3.17 5.44
CA VAL A 137 -5.14 -3.88 4.43
C VAL A 137 -5.87 -5.07 5.04
N TYR A 138 -5.20 -5.86 5.89
CA TYR A 138 -5.87 -6.95 6.62
C TYR A 138 -7.00 -6.44 7.54
N CYS A 139 -6.80 -5.30 8.22
CA CYS A 139 -7.81 -4.68 9.06
C CYS A 139 -8.95 -4.00 8.28
N SER A 140 -8.73 -3.67 7.00
CA SER A 140 -9.68 -2.96 6.14
C SER A 140 -10.29 -3.80 5.02
N GLY A 141 -10.10 -5.12 5.04
CA GLY A 141 -10.55 -6.01 3.95
C GLY A 141 -12.04 -5.91 3.62
N TYR A 142 -12.90 -5.52 4.58
CA TYR A 142 -14.34 -5.38 4.33
C TYR A 142 -14.69 -4.20 3.41
N SER A 143 -13.94 -3.10 3.46
CA SER A 143 -14.17 -1.92 2.61
C SER A 143 -13.50 -2.00 1.24
N GLY A 144 -12.72 -3.06 0.99
CA GLY A 144 -11.80 -3.14 -0.14
C GLY A 144 -10.41 -2.53 0.13
N ALA A 145 -10.16 -2.12 1.39
CA ALA A 145 -8.86 -1.67 1.87
C ALA A 145 -8.22 -0.53 1.06
N HIS A 146 -8.97 0.55 0.82
CA HIS A 146 -8.40 1.68 0.09
C HIS A 146 -7.37 2.43 0.92
N ILE A 147 -7.70 2.72 2.20
CA ILE A 147 -6.88 3.37 3.23
C ILE A 147 -6.11 4.63 2.75
N ASN A 148 -6.58 5.23 1.65
CA ASN A 148 -5.97 6.33 0.94
C ASN A 148 -7.04 7.04 0.07
N PRO A 149 -7.30 8.34 0.30
CA PRO A 149 -8.26 9.10 -0.50
C PRO A 149 -7.92 9.13 -2.00
N ALA A 150 -6.64 9.22 -2.38
CA ALA A 150 -6.22 9.27 -3.78
C ALA A 150 -6.43 7.93 -4.50
N VAL A 151 -6.23 6.80 -3.80
CA VAL A 151 -6.56 5.45 -4.30
C VAL A 151 -8.07 5.28 -4.41
N THR A 152 -8.84 5.77 -3.44
CA THR A 152 -10.31 5.73 -3.49
C THR A 152 -10.83 6.50 -4.70
N PHE A 153 -10.28 7.69 -4.95
CA PHE A 153 -10.61 8.52 -6.11
C PHE A 153 -10.28 7.82 -7.43
N ALA A 154 -9.07 7.26 -7.56
CA ALA A 154 -8.68 6.52 -8.77
C ALA A 154 -9.63 5.33 -9.02
N ASN A 155 -10.05 4.60 -7.99
CA ASN A 155 -11.05 3.55 -8.13
C ASN A 155 -12.44 4.08 -8.54
N CYS A 156 -12.83 5.31 -8.14
CA CYS A 156 -14.05 5.95 -8.64
C CYS A 156 -13.97 6.22 -10.15
N VAL A 157 -12.80 6.66 -10.62
CA VAL A 157 -12.55 6.97 -12.03
C VAL A 157 -12.50 5.70 -12.87
N PHE A 158 -11.67 4.73 -12.50
CA PHE A 158 -11.29 3.62 -13.37
C PHE A 158 -11.97 2.28 -13.06
N ARG A 159 -12.50 2.09 -11.84
CA ARG A 159 -13.04 0.79 -11.36
C ARG A 159 -14.50 0.87 -10.89
N LYS A 160 -15.22 1.92 -11.30
CA LYS A 160 -16.65 2.15 -10.99
C LYS A 160 -16.96 2.15 -9.49
N PHE A 161 -15.99 2.49 -8.64
CA PHE A 161 -16.26 2.64 -7.22
C PHE A 161 -17.28 3.78 -7.02
N PRO A 162 -18.32 3.61 -6.19
CA PRO A 162 -19.39 4.60 -6.10
C PRO A 162 -18.91 5.95 -5.57
N TRP A 163 -19.05 7.01 -6.38
CA TRP A 163 -18.68 8.39 -6.01
C TRP A 163 -19.31 8.88 -4.69
N LYS A 164 -20.51 8.39 -4.34
CA LYS A 164 -21.16 8.73 -3.06
C LYS A 164 -20.41 8.21 -1.83
N LYS A 165 -19.59 7.16 -1.98
CA LYS A 165 -18.79 6.58 -0.89
C LYS A 165 -17.46 7.31 -0.69
N PHE A 166 -16.94 7.97 -1.72
CA PHE A 166 -15.67 8.69 -1.66
C PHE A 166 -15.54 9.62 -0.44
N PRO A 167 -16.47 10.57 -0.17
CA PRO A 167 -16.34 11.45 0.99
C PRO A 167 -16.41 10.71 2.33
N ILE A 168 -17.18 9.62 2.41
CA ILE A 168 -17.30 8.81 3.63
C ILE A 168 -15.97 8.10 3.93
N TYR A 169 -15.35 7.52 2.89
CA TYR A 169 -14.05 6.88 2.99
C TYR A 169 -12.98 7.88 3.40
N THR A 170 -12.92 9.06 2.75
CA THR A 170 -11.95 10.10 3.08
C THR A 170 -12.05 10.56 4.53
N VAL A 171 -13.27 10.83 5.03
CA VAL A 171 -13.46 11.22 6.43
C VAL A 171 -13.02 10.10 7.39
N ALA A 172 -13.40 8.86 7.11
CA ALA A 172 -13.01 7.72 7.94
C ALA A 172 -11.48 7.54 8.00
N GLN A 173 -10.82 7.62 6.85
CA GLN A 173 -9.36 7.50 6.72
C GLN A 173 -8.65 8.62 7.50
N VAL A 174 -9.06 9.88 7.31
CA VAL A 174 -8.48 11.04 8.01
C VAL A 174 -8.66 10.91 9.53
N LEU A 175 -9.85 10.54 10.00
CA LEU A 175 -10.09 10.32 11.43
C LEU A 175 -9.24 9.16 11.99
N GLY A 176 -9.07 8.07 11.23
CA GLY A 176 -8.19 6.97 11.60
C GLY A 176 -6.75 7.42 11.79
N ALA A 177 -6.24 8.20 10.83
CA ALA A 177 -4.88 8.76 10.89
C ALA A 177 -4.69 9.77 12.03
N MET A 178 -5.67 10.63 12.29
CA MET A 178 -5.67 11.54 13.44
C MET A 178 -5.60 10.78 14.77
N CYS A 179 -6.44 9.76 14.96
CA CYS A 179 -6.45 8.98 16.19
C CYS A 179 -5.14 8.20 16.39
N ALA A 180 -4.57 7.62 15.33
CA ALA A 180 -3.31 6.90 15.41
C ALA A 180 -2.14 7.81 15.76
N SER A 181 -2.01 8.98 15.12
CA SER A 181 -0.97 9.95 15.44
C SER A 181 -1.07 10.47 16.88
N ALA A 182 -2.27 10.67 17.42
CA ALA A 182 -2.47 10.99 18.84
C ALA A 182 -1.99 9.86 19.77
N VAL A 183 -2.24 8.61 19.41
CA VAL A 183 -1.76 7.44 20.17
C VAL A 183 -0.23 7.36 20.14
N VAL A 184 0.40 7.56 18.98
CA VAL A 184 1.86 7.59 18.85
C VAL A 184 2.46 8.73 19.67
N TYR A 185 1.87 9.94 19.60
CA TYR A 185 2.29 11.06 20.43
C TYR A 185 2.21 10.72 21.92
N GLY A 186 1.08 10.17 22.39
CA GLY A 186 0.90 9.79 23.78
C GLY A 186 1.92 8.73 24.24
N ASN A 187 2.23 7.76 23.38
CA ASN A 187 3.23 6.72 23.66
C ASN A 187 4.65 7.29 23.75
N TYR A 188 4.98 8.28 22.94
CA TYR A 188 6.34 8.84 22.83
C TYR A 188 6.52 10.18 23.56
N ILE A 189 5.55 10.68 24.31
CA ILE A 189 5.61 12.03 24.92
C ILE A 189 6.88 12.26 25.75
N SER A 190 7.29 11.28 26.56
CA SER A 190 8.51 11.36 27.38
C SER A 190 9.78 11.40 26.52
N ALA A 191 9.80 10.67 25.41
CA ALA A 191 10.93 10.66 24.49
C ALA A 191 11.00 11.95 23.67
N ILE A 192 9.85 12.52 23.28
CA ILE A 192 9.77 13.83 22.63
C ILE A 192 10.24 14.93 23.60
N ASP A 193 9.82 14.90 24.86
CA ASP A 193 10.29 15.86 25.88
C ASP A 193 11.79 15.73 26.14
N ASN A 194 12.35 14.53 26.07
CA ASN A 194 13.79 14.33 26.16
C ASN A 194 14.54 14.84 24.91
N TYR A 195 13.94 14.71 23.73
CA TYR A 195 14.54 15.08 22.45
C TYR A 195 14.46 16.59 22.17
N GLU A 196 13.32 17.23 22.43
CA GLU A 196 13.09 18.66 22.17
C GLU A 196 13.29 19.55 23.40
N GLY A 197 13.11 18.99 24.60
CA GLY A 197 12.87 19.74 25.84
C GLY A 197 11.41 19.66 26.28
N TYR A 198 11.20 19.75 27.60
CA TYR A 198 9.87 19.60 28.20
C TYR A 198 8.86 20.61 27.65
N GLY A 199 7.76 20.11 27.06
CA GLY A 199 6.69 20.94 26.49
C GLY A 199 7.06 21.67 25.20
N VAL A 200 8.25 21.41 24.63
CA VAL A 200 8.70 22.00 23.36
C VAL A 200 8.23 21.13 22.20
N ARG A 201 7.53 21.73 21.23
CA ARG A 201 7.01 21.04 20.04
C ARG A 201 7.28 21.86 18.79
N THR A 202 8.30 21.47 18.04
CA THR A 202 8.85 22.24 16.92
C THR A 202 8.78 21.48 15.61
N VAL A 203 8.91 22.24 14.51
CA VAL A 203 8.68 21.78 13.14
C VAL A 203 10.00 21.81 12.36
N PRO A 204 10.26 20.85 11.45
CA PRO A 204 11.46 20.88 10.59
C PRO A 204 11.68 22.24 9.93
N GLY A 205 12.93 22.69 9.96
CA GLY A 205 13.36 24.02 9.50
C GLY A 205 13.24 25.15 10.53
N TYR A 206 12.64 24.90 11.71
CA TYR A 206 12.54 25.88 12.80
C TYR A 206 13.39 25.50 14.03
N SER A 207 13.81 24.24 14.14
CA SER A 207 14.67 23.72 15.20
C SER A 207 15.48 22.53 14.68
N ASN A 208 16.68 22.34 15.21
CA ASN A 208 17.53 21.18 14.90
C ASN A 208 17.02 19.88 15.56
N THR A 209 16.17 19.99 16.57
CA THR A 209 15.57 18.86 17.31
C THR A 209 14.08 18.76 17.05
N SER A 210 13.59 19.15 15.87
CA SER A 210 12.16 19.08 15.57
C SER A 210 11.66 17.63 15.44
N SER A 211 10.48 17.37 16.01
CA SER A 211 9.83 16.06 16.04
C SER A 211 8.52 16.03 15.23
N ALA A 212 8.05 17.16 14.68
CA ALA A 212 6.83 17.16 13.86
C ALA A 212 6.91 16.24 12.63
N GLY A 213 8.13 15.97 12.12
CA GLY A 213 8.39 15.04 11.02
C GLY A 213 8.06 13.58 11.34
N ILE A 214 7.79 13.24 12.60
CA ILE A 214 7.27 11.93 13.00
C ILE A 214 5.86 11.70 12.44
N PHE A 215 5.02 12.74 12.42
CA PHE A 215 3.59 12.61 12.18
C PHE A 215 3.22 12.86 10.71
N CYS A 216 3.78 13.92 10.11
CA CYS A 216 3.48 14.31 8.73
C CYS A 216 4.76 14.63 7.97
N THR A 217 4.68 14.64 6.64
CA THR A 217 5.88 14.80 5.82
C THR A 217 6.28 16.27 5.69
N TYR A 218 7.59 16.48 5.56
CA TYR A 218 8.20 17.76 5.23
C TYR A 218 9.26 17.50 4.15
N PRO A 219 9.43 18.42 3.19
CA PRO A 219 10.36 18.19 2.09
C PRO A 219 11.80 18.41 2.55
N ALA A 220 12.74 17.75 1.88
CA ALA A 220 14.16 18.04 2.07
C ALA A 220 14.48 19.51 1.70
N GLU A 221 15.47 20.10 2.37
CA GLU A 221 15.75 21.54 2.28
C GLU A 221 16.10 22.03 0.88
N PHE A 222 16.70 21.18 0.04
CA PHE A 222 17.09 21.51 -1.32
C PHE A 222 15.93 21.49 -2.33
N MET A 223 14.75 21.00 -1.93
CA MET A 223 13.64 20.80 -2.86
C MET A 223 13.00 22.12 -3.28
N THR A 224 12.76 22.27 -4.59
CA THR A 224 11.90 23.33 -5.13
C THR A 224 10.43 22.92 -5.04
N ARG A 225 9.49 23.86 -5.00
CA ARG A 225 8.05 23.55 -5.01
C ARG A 225 7.63 22.66 -6.19
N THR A 226 8.21 22.89 -7.37
CA THR A 226 7.96 22.04 -8.55
C THR A 226 8.50 20.63 -8.35
N GLY A 227 9.72 20.50 -7.81
CA GLY A 227 10.31 19.20 -7.49
C GLY A 227 9.47 18.44 -6.45
N MET A 228 9.02 19.12 -5.40
CA MET A 228 8.16 18.53 -4.35
C MET A 228 6.89 17.92 -4.95
N PHE A 229 6.20 18.66 -5.82
CA PHE A 229 5.00 18.17 -6.50
C PHE A 229 5.30 16.98 -7.41
N PHE A 230 6.38 17.06 -8.19
CA PHE A 230 6.77 16.01 -9.13
C PHE A 230 7.18 14.71 -8.43
N SER A 231 7.87 14.81 -7.30
CA SER A 231 8.26 13.69 -6.44
C SER A 231 7.03 12.91 -5.94
N GLU A 232 6.06 13.61 -5.34
CA GLU A 232 4.80 13.02 -4.87
C GLU A 232 3.94 12.47 -6.02
N PHE A 233 3.96 13.14 -7.18
CA PHE A 233 3.27 12.69 -8.39
C PHE A 233 3.83 11.35 -8.88
N ILE A 234 5.16 11.21 -9.02
CA ILE A 234 5.79 9.97 -9.49
C ILE A 234 5.50 8.82 -8.54
N ALA A 235 5.76 9.01 -7.23
CA ALA A 235 5.55 7.97 -6.24
C ALA A 235 4.09 7.49 -6.21
N SER A 236 3.13 8.42 -6.33
CA SER A 236 1.70 8.10 -6.38
C SER A 236 1.26 7.45 -7.70
N ALA A 237 1.91 7.80 -8.82
CA ALA A 237 1.66 7.14 -10.11
C ALA A 237 2.14 5.69 -10.10
N ILE A 238 3.34 5.43 -9.58
CA ILE A 238 3.87 4.07 -9.39
C ILE A 238 2.96 3.28 -8.45
N LEU A 239 2.56 3.87 -7.32
CA LEU A 239 1.63 3.26 -6.38
C LEU A 239 0.37 2.75 -7.08
N MET A 240 -0.32 3.62 -7.84
CA MET A 240 -1.60 3.25 -8.42
C MET A 240 -1.47 2.28 -9.60
N LEU A 241 -0.45 2.46 -10.45
CA LEU A 241 -0.17 1.56 -11.55
C LEU A 241 0.05 0.14 -11.04
N VAL A 242 0.88 -0.03 -10.00
CA VAL A 242 1.17 -1.34 -9.43
C VAL A 242 -0.02 -1.89 -8.65
N ILE A 243 -0.79 -1.06 -7.91
CA ILE A 243 -2.04 -1.52 -7.28
C ILE A 243 -2.98 -2.15 -8.31
N PHE A 244 -3.17 -1.52 -9.47
CA PHE A 244 -4.00 -2.09 -10.52
C PHE A 244 -3.40 -3.38 -11.08
N ALA A 245 -2.10 -3.44 -11.35
CA ALA A 245 -1.44 -4.66 -11.79
C ALA A 245 -1.59 -5.82 -10.79
N LEU A 246 -1.47 -5.56 -9.49
CA LEU A 246 -1.61 -6.56 -8.43
C LEU A 246 -3.06 -7.03 -8.24
N LYS A 247 -4.03 -6.21 -8.63
CA LYS A 247 -5.47 -6.49 -8.47
C LYS A 247 -6.13 -7.05 -9.74
N ASP A 248 -5.38 -7.17 -10.81
CA ASP A 248 -5.87 -7.63 -12.11
C ASP A 248 -5.55 -9.12 -12.29
N ASP A 249 -6.60 -9.95 -12.28
CA ASP A 249 -6.51 -11.40 -12.45
C ASP A 249 -6.34 -11.81 -13.93
N ASP A 250 -6.54 -10.89 -14.88
CA ASP A 250 -6.21 -11.12 -16.31
C ASP A 250 -4.71 -10.85 -16.60
N ASN A 251 -4.01 -10.24 -15.64
CA ASN A 251 -2.54 -10.23 -15.54
C ASN A 251 -2.07 -11.36 -14.59
N ILE A 252 -0.85 -11.31 -14.08
CA ILE A 252 -0.38 -12.28 -13.06
C ILE A 252 -1.25 -12.21 -11.80
N GLY A 253 -1.63 -11.01 -11.34
CA GLY A 253 -2.40 -10.78 -10.14
C GLY A 253 -1.72 -11.27 -8.84
N ALA A 254 -2.01 -10.63 -7.71
CA ALA A 254 -1.48 -11.07 -6.42
C ALA A 254 -2.44 -12.01 -5.66
N GLY A 255 -3.73 -12.04 -6.03
CA GLY A 255 -4.74 -12.86 -5.38
C GLY A 255 -4.71 -12.74 -3.84
N PRO A 256 -4.68 -13.85 -3.08
CA PRO A 256 -4.57 -13.83 -1.62
C PRO A 256 -3.31 -13.16 -1.06
N LEU A 257 -2.24 -13.07 -1.87
CA LEU A 257 -0.97 -12.42 -1.47
C LEU A 257 -0.99 -10.90 -1.69
N THR A 258 -2.11 -10.32 -2.12
CA THR A 258 -2.24 -8.85 -2.31
C THR A 258 -1.69 -8.05 -1.12
N PRO A 259 -2.00 -8.36 0.15
CA PRO A 259 -1.46 -7.58 1.27
C PRO A 259 0.08 -7.62 1.36
N LEU A 260 0.69 -8.78 1.09
CA LEU A 260 2.14 -8.95 1.09
C LEU A 260 2.80 -8.25 -0.12
N ALA A 261 2.14 -8.25 -1.28
CA ALA A 261 2.64 -7.51 -2.43
C ALA A 261 2.58 -5.99 -2.19
N LEU A 262 1.53 -5.49 -1.53
CA LEU A 262 1.42 -4.09 -1.12
C LEU A 262 2.47 -3.70 -0.08
N PHE A 263 2.87 -4.62 0.81
CA PHE A 263 4.03 -4.43 1.69
C PHE A 263 5.29 -4.07 0.86
N PHE A 264 5.64 -4.89 -0.13
CA PHE A 264 6.84 -4.67 -0.94
C PHE A 264 6.75 -3.45 -1.85
N LEU A 265 5.55 -3.12 -2.36
CA LEU A 265 5.32 -1.89 -3.12
C LEU A 265 5.65 -0.65 -2.29
N ILE A 266 5.13 -0.58 -1.07
CA ILE A 266 5.31 0.58 -0.19
C ILE A 266 6.74 0.65 0.34
N PHE A 267 7.32 -0.49 0.72
CA PHE A 267 8.74 -0.59 1.05
C PHE A 267 9.61 -0.06 -0.10
N GLY A 268 9.36 -0.50 -1.34
CA GLY A 268 10.10 -0.07 -2.53
C GLY A 268 9.94 1.43 -2.81
N ILE A 269 8.72 1.98 -2.71
CA ILE A 269 8.51 3.42 -2.86
C ILE A 269 9.28 4.20 -1.79
N GLY A 270 9.21 3.78 -0.52
CA GLY A 270 9.96 4.42 0.56
C GLY A 270 11.47 4.36 0.34
N ALA A 271 12.00 3.19 -0.01
CA ALA A 271 13.41 2.98 -0.22
C ALA A 271 13.97 3.73 -1.45
N CYS A 272 13.18 3.91 -2.51
CA CYS A 272 13.65 4.48 -3.77
C CYS A 272 13.25 5.95 -4.00
N PHE A 273 12.10 6.39 -3.48
CA PHE A 273 11.52 7.71 -3.79
C PHE A 273 11.25 8.56 -2.55
N GLY A 274 11.68 8.11 -1.37
CA GLY A 274 11.21 8.73 -0.14
C GLY A 274 12.06 9.84 0.46
N TRP A 275 13.33 9.99 0.06
CA TRP A 275 14.23 11.00 0.66
C TRP A 275 13.74 12.45 0.44
N GLU A 276 13.24 12.75 -0.75
CA GLU A 276 12.93 14.13 -1.15
C GLU A 276 11.72 14.72 -0.41
N THR A 277 10.68 13.93 -0.21
CA THR A 277 9.35 14.39 0.25
C THR A 277 8.73 13.51 1.33
N GLY A 278 9.35 12.40 1.69
CA GLY A 278 8.80 11.44 2.65
C GLY A 278 7.67 10.57 2.09
N TYR A 279 7.51 10.51 0.76
CA TYR A 279 6.55 9.66 0.04
C TYR A 279 5.16 9.67 0.68
N ALA A 280 4.59 10.87 0.84
CA ALA A 280 3.29 10.99 1.49
C ALA A 280 2.22 10.17 0.76
N ILE A 281 2.13 10.31 -0.57
CA ILE A 281 1.31 9.52 -1.52
C ILE A 281 -0.17 9.29 -1.14
N ASN A 282 -0.64 9.94 -0.08
CA ASN A 282 -1.88 9.68 0.62
C ASN A 282 -2.26 10.90 1.47
N LEU A 283 -3.36 11.56 1.09
CA LEU A 283 -3.87 12.72 1.80
C LEU A 283 -4.16 12.42 3.28
N ALA A 284 -4.78 11.28 3.60
CA ALA A 284 -5.16 10.97 4.98
C ALA A 284 -3.93 10.77 5.88
N ARG A 285 -2.89 10.14 5.33
CA ARG A 285 -1.60 9.89 6.00
C ARG A 285 -0.82 11.17 6.32
N ASP A 286 -1.02 12.24 5.56
CA ASP A 286 -0.36 13.51 5.83
C ASP A 286 -1.28 14.49 6.57
N PHE A 287 -2.45 14.78 6.02
CA PHE A 287 -3.37 15.78 6.55
C PHE A 287 -3.87 15.44 7.95
N GLY A 288 -4.23 14.18 8.21
CA GLY A 288 -4.74 13.75 9.51
C GLY A 288 -3.71 14.01 10.63
N PRO A 289 -2.51 13.41 10.56
CA PRO A 289 -1.45 13.64 11.53
C PRO A 289 -0.96 15.09 11.58
N ARG A 290 -0.97 15.84 10.46
CA ARG A 290 -0.65 17.27 10.45
C ARG A 290 -1.68 18.10 11.23
N LEU A 291 -2.97 17.81 11.06
CA LEU A 291 -4.03 18.45 11.83
C LEU A 291 -3.96 18.07 13.31
N MET A 292 -3.67 16.80 13.62
CA MET A 292 -3.50 16.34 14.99
C MET A 292 -2.28 16.99 15.66
N SER A 293 -1.12 17.04 15.00
CA SER A 293 0.07 17.72 15.54
C SER A 293 -0.16 19.22 15.77
N TYR A 294 -0.91 19.89 14.90
CA TYR A 294 -1.38 21.27 15.16
C TYR A 294 -2.15 21.38 16.48
N MET A 295 -3.12 20.48 16.71
CA MET A 295 -3.92 20.44 17.95
C MET A 295 -3.09 20.09 19.18
N LEU A 296 -2.02 19.30 19.03
CA LEU A 296 -1.11 18.87 20.10
C LEU A 296 -0.04 19.90 20.47
N GLY A 297 -0.07 21.09 19.86
CA GLY A 297 0.79 22.22 20.27
C GLY A 297 2.01 22.47 19.40
N TYR A 298 2.19 21.78 18.26
CA TYR A 298 3.26 22.10 17.30
C TYR A 298 3.06 23.45 16.59
N GLY A 299 1.88 24.05 16.75
CA GLY A 299 1.59 25.41 16.31
C GLY A 299 1.45 25.57 14.79
N PRO A 300 1.23 26.81 14.31
CA PRO A 300 0.86 27.07 12.91
C PRO A 300 1.97 26.76 11.89
N ASN A 301 3.20 26.53 12.35
CA ASN A 301 4.34 26.26 11.48
C ASN A 301 4.21 24.91 10.75
N VAL A 302 3.39 23.97 11.24
CA VAL A 302 3.07 22.72 10.52
C VAL A 302 2.41 22.97 9.15
N TRP A 303 1.84 24.16 8.94
CA TRP A 303 1.22 24.60 7.69
C TRP A 303 2.12 25.51 6.84
N ARG A 304 3.26 25.97 7.38
CA ARG A 304 4.14 26.96 6.73
C ARG A 304 5.50 26.40 6.33
N ALA A 305 5.99 25.39 7.05
CA ALA A 305 7.27 24.75 6.78
C ALA A 305 7.37 24.23 5.34
N GLY A 306 8.59 24.19 4.81
CA GLY A 306 8.85 23.75 3.44
C GLY A 306 8.19 24.63 2.37
N ASN A 307 8.11 25.95 2.58
CA ASN A 307 7.43 26.89 1.68
C ASN A 307 5.96 26.55 1.43
N TYR A 308 5.20 26.37 2.51
CA TYR A 308 3.79 25.94 2.49
C TYR A 308 3.62 24.56 1.85
N TYR A 309 4.45 23.59 2.25
CA TYR A 309 4.43 22.24 1.67
C TYR A 309 3.11 21.48 1.86
N PHE A 310 2.35 21.77 2.92
CA PHE A 310 1.17 21.00 3.35
C PHE A 310 0.16 20.66 2.24
N TRP A 311 -0.05 21.54 1.26
CA TRP A 311 -1.04 21.31 0.21
C TRP A 311 -0.56 20.28 -0.83
N ILE A 312 0.75 20.07 -0.97
CA ILE A 312 1.32 19.17 -1.98
C ILE A 312 0.89 17.72 -1.71
N PRO A 313 1.10 17.14 -0.50
CA PRO A 313 0.56 15.82 -0.15
C PRO A 313 -0.97 15.69 -0.25
N MET A 314 -1.71 16.80 -0.22
CA MET A 314 -3.17 16.79 -0.36
C MET A 314 -3.64 16.77 -1.82
N VAL A 315 -2.79 17.19 -2.76
CA VAL A 315 -3.19 17.42 -4.15
C VAL A 315 -2.40 16.53 -5.11
N ALA A 316 -1.08 16.51 -5.04
CA ALA A 316 -0.21 15.78 -5.96
C ALA A 316 -0.55 14.28 -6.03
N PRO A 317 -0.88 13.58 -4.91
CA PRO A 317 -1.25 12.17 -4.99
C PRO A 317 -2.47 11.89 -5.86
N PHE A 318 -3.47 12.77 -5.91
CA PHE A 318 -4.64 12.57 -6.79
C PHE A 318 -4.25 12.63 -8.26
N PHE A 319 -3.35 13.53 -8.65
CA PHE A 319 -2.83 13.60 -10.01
C PHE A 319 -1.99 12.37 -10.34
N GLY A 320 -1.10 11.98 -9.43
CA GLY A 320 -0.25 10.81 -9.60
C GLY A 320 -1.06 9.53 -9.72
N THR A 321 -1.97 9.24 -8.78
CA THR A 321 -2.78 8.01 -8.84
C THR A 321 -3.68 7.98 -10.08
N THR A 322 -4.26 9.12 -10.47
CA THR A 322 -5.06 9.20 -11.69
C THR A 322 -4.21 8.91 -12.93
N PHE A 323 -3.00 9.45 -13.00
CA PHE A 323 -2.08 9.19 -14.11
C PHE A 323 -1.58 7.74 -14.12
N GLY A 324 -1.22 7.17 -12.97
CA GLY A 324 -0.81 5.76 -12.86
C GLY A 324 -1.93 4.79 -13.28
N GLY A 325 -3.16 5.07 -12.85
CA GLY A 325 -4.33 4.31 -13.28
C GLY A 325 -4.62 4.45 -14.77
N PHE A 326 -4.49 5.67 -15.32
CA PHE A 326 -4.60 5.93 -16.74
C PHE A 326 -3.55 5.15 -17.55
N LEU A 327 -2.29 5.13 -17.13
CA LEU A 327 -1.22 4.39 -17.80
C LEU A 327 -1.48 2.89 -17.80
N TYR A 328 -1.93 2.32 -16.68
CA TYR A 328 -2.30 0.92 -16.62
C TYR A 328 -3.44 0.61 -17.60
N ASP A 329 -4.47 1.45 -17.61
CA ASP A 329 -5.63 1.25 -18.48
C ASP A 329 -5.34 1.49 -19.97
N LEU A 330 -4.39 2.37 -20.29
CA LEU A 330 -3.97 2.64 -21.66
C LEU A 330 -3.12 1.52 -22.25
N LEU A 331 -2.27 0.89 -21.44
CA LEU A 331 -1.20 0.02 -21.94
C LEU A 331 -1.44 -1.47 -21.67
N LEU A 332 -2.15 -1.82 -20.59
CA LEU A 332 -2.23 -3.20 -20.10
C LEU A 332 -3.66 -3.73 -19.97
N ASN A 333 -4.60 -2.93 -19.45
CA ASN A 333 -5.98 -3.35 -19.27
C ASN A 333 -6.76 -3.20 -20.57
N ASP A 334 -7.32 -4.28 -21.11
CA ASP A 334 -8.29 -4.24 -22.22
C ASP A 334 -9.76 -4.28 -21.75
N GLY A 335 -9.96 -4.38 -20.43
CA GLY A 335 -11.26 -4.41 -19.77
C GLY A 335 -11.98 -3.07 -19.70
N ASP A 336 -13.09 -3.05 -18.96
CA ASP A 336 -14.00 -1.91 -18.93
C ASP A 336 -13.47 -0.72 -18.11
N SER A 337 -12.93 0.28 -18.80
CA SER A 337 -12.38 1.52 -18.22
C SER A 337 -12.85 2.76 -18.98
N PRO A 338 -12.70 3.99 -18.43
CA PRO A 338 -12.89 5.20 -19.22
C PRO A 338 -12.04 5.20 -20.51
N VAL A 339 -10.78 4.80 -20.42
CA VAL A 339 -9.83 4.80 -21.56
C VAL A 339 -10.29 3.87 -22.68
N ASN A 340 -10.85 2.71 -22.33
CA ASN A 340 -11.29 1.69 -23.28
C ASN A 340 -12.74 1.90 -23.77
N THR A 341 -13.31 3.10 -23.55
CA THR A 341 -14.64 3.45 -24.04
C THR A 341 -14.66 4.70 -24.91
N PRO A 342 -15.64 4.84 -25.84
CA PRO A 342 -15.73 6.01 -26.69
C PRO A 342 -15.70 7.31 -25.88
N TRP A 343 -14.94 8.30 -26.37
CA TRP A 343 -14.73 9.60 -25.71
C TRP A 343 -14.00 9.49 -24.37
N ILE A 344 -13.13 8.48 -24.19
CA ILE A 344 -12.35 8.27 -22.94
C ILE A 344 -13.29 8.23 -21.72
N GLY A 345 -14.50 7.68 -21.90
CA GLY A 345 -15.47 7.54 -20.83
C GLY A 345 -16.00 8.85 -20.25
N LEU A 346 -15.86 10.01 -20.92
CA LEU A 346 -16.40 11.30 -20.47
C LEU A 346 -17.89 11.24 -20.08
N LYS A 347 -18.68 10.37 -20.74
CA LYS A 347 -20.10 10.14 -20.41
C LYS A 347 -20.32 9.44 -19.06
N ARG A 348 -19.31 8.76 -18.51
CA ARG A 348 -19.36 8.09 -17.20
C ARG A 348 -19.20 9.06 -16.04
N LEU A 349 -18.61 10.22 -16.29
CA LEU A 349 -18.43 11.28 -15.30
C LEU A 349 -19.71 12.13 -15.10
N VAL A 350 -20.70 11.98 -15.99
CA VAL A 350 -22.00 12.67 -15.90
C VAL A 350 -23.06 11.68 -15.40
N PRO A 351 -23.57 11.82 -14.16
CA PRO A 351 -24.63 10.98 -13.66
C PRO A 351 -25.90 11.10 -14.54
N GLY A 352 -26.36 9.99 -15.11
CA GLY A 352 -27.61 9.94 -15.90
C GLY A 352 -27.46 9.85 -17.43
N ALA A 353 -26.25 9.81 -17.97
CA ALA A 353 -26.07 9.53 -19.40
C ALA A 353 -26.45 8.06 -19.72
N PRO A 354 -27.32 7.78 -20.71
CA PRO A 354 -27.73 6.42 -21.02
C PRO A 354 -26.55 5.59 -21.53
N GLY A 355 -26.07 4.67 -20.70
CA GLY A 355 -25.13 3.63 -21.11
C GLY A 355 -25.85 2.62 -22.00
N ARG A 356 -25.40 2.47 -23.25
CA ARG A 356 -25.82 1.32 -24.07
C ARG A 356 -25.30 0.06 -23.40
N SER A 357 -26.20 -0.84 -23.02
CA SER A 357 -25.87 -2.21 -22.63
C SER A 357 -25.10 -2.90 -23.78
N PRO A 358 -24.11 -3.75 -23.50
CA PRO A 358 -23.50 -4.57 -24.53
C PRO A 358 -24.60 -5.43 -25.17
N ARG A 359 -24.71 -5.40 -26.50
CA ARG A 359 -25.56 -6.34 -27.22
C ARG A 359 -25.06 -7.74 -26.90
N GLY A 360 -25.95 -8.59 -26.38
CA GLY A 360 -25.67 -9.99 -26.13
C GLY A 360 -25.07 -10.65 -27.37
N SER A 361 -23.99 -11.40 -27.16
CA SER A 361 -23.48 -12.35 -28.13
C SER A 361 -24.57 -13.36 -28.43
N VAL A 362 -25.05 -13.35 -29.67
CA VAL A 362 -25.87 -14.40 -30.23
C VAL A 362 -24.95 -15.61 -30.44
N SER A 363 -25.21 -16.70 -29.73
CA SER A 363 -24.59 -18.00 -30.01
C SER A 363 -25.02 -18.48 -31.41
N PRO A 364 -24.11 -18.90 -32.29
CA PRO A 364 -24.46 -19.84 -33.34
C PRO A 364 -24.47 -21.26 -32.78
N VAL A 365 -25.41 -22.04 -33.32
CA VAL A 365 -25.75 -23.44 -33.08
C VAL A 365 -24.53 -24.37 -33.09
#